data_AF-A0A966P9V2-F1
#
_entry.id   AF-A0A966P9V2-F1
#
_cell.length_a   1.000
_cell.length_b   1.000
_cell.length_c   1.000
_cell.angle_alpha   90.00
_cell.angle_beta   90.00
_cell.angle_gamma   90.00
#
_symmetry.space_group_name_H-M   'P 1'
#
loop_
_entity.id
_entity.type
_entity.pdbx_description
1 polymer ?
#
loop_
_entity_poly.entity_id
_entity_poly.type
_entity_poly.pdbx_seq_one_letter_code
_entity_poly.pdbx_strand_id
1 'polypeptide(L)'
;MSLVNSEDVKLLTLAQAALKRNAHEQCAALRDSTGRTHVGSSVALTSLQLDALQVALAMALSSGADAIEAAVVVGREPHSQAVANIREVSTRALIWFASTDGSVTPL
;
A
#
# COMPACT_ATOMS: atom_id res chain seq x y z
N MET A 1 2.33 -0.52 -16.59
CA MET A 1 2.54 -1.79 -15.87
C MET A 1 1.22 -2.17 -15.23
N SER A 2 0.60 -3.25 -15.66
CA SER A 2 -0.74 -3.66 -15.19
C SER A 2 -0.63 -4.70 -14.07
N LEU A 3 -1.64 -4.78 -13.22
CA LEU A 3 -1.70 -5.66 -12.05
C LEU A 3 -2.03 -7.09 -12.49
N VAL A 4 -1.04 -7.80 -13.06
CA VAL A 4 -1.27 -9.03 -13.85
C VAL A 4 -0.71 -10.31 -13.25
N ASN A 5 0.29 -10.25 -12.38
CA ASN A 5 0.83 -11.45 -11.74
C ASN A 5 0.09 -11.77 -10.43
N SER A 6 0.16 -13.03 -10.00
CA SER A 6 -0.57 -13.52 -8.84
C SER A 6 -0.19 -12.83 -7.53
N GLU A 7 1.08 -12.44 -7.36
CA GLU A 7 1.52 -11.78 -6.13
C GLU A 7 1.04 -10.32 -6.06
N ASP A 8 0.92 -9.61 -7.18
CA ASP A 8 0.36 -8.26 -7.20
C ASP A 8 -1.16 -8.30 -6.99
N VAL A 9 -1.84 -9.28 -7.60
CA VAL A 9 -3.29 -9.53 -7.38
C VAL A 9 -3.58 -9.89 -5.93
N LYS A 10 -2.68 -10.63 -5.27
CA LYS A 10 -2.76 -10.93 -3.84
C LYS A 10 -2.69 -9.65 -3.00
N LEU A 11 -1.83 -8.68 -3.33
CA LEU A 11 -1.80 -7.38 -2.63
C LEU A 11 -3.15 -6.66 -2.74
N LEU A 12 -3.72 -6.57 -3.94
CA LEU A 12 -5.04 -5.96 -4.15
C LEU A 12 -6.11 -6.66 -3.30
N THR A 13 -6.13 -8.00 -3.31
CA THR A 13 -7.08 -8.81 -2.56
C THR A 13 -6.99 -8.53 -1.05
N LEU A 14 -5.78 -8.48 -0.51
CA LEU A 14 -5.54 -8.24 0.92
C LEU A 14 -5.92 -6.81 1.34
N ALA A 15 -5.58 -5.82 0.52
CA ALA A 15 -5.94 -4.42 0.77
C ALA A 15 -7.47 -4.23 0.74
N GLN A 16 -8.17 -4.81 -0.23
CA GLN A 16 -9.64 -4.79 -0.30
C GLN A 16 -10.28 -5.52 0.89
N ALA A 17 -9.73 -6.67 1.28
CA ALA A 17 -10.22 -7.39 2.45
C ALA A 17 -10.05 -6.57 3.74
N ALA A 18 -8.95 -5.83 3.88
CA ALA A 18 -8.75 -4.93 5.01
C ALA A 18 -9.74 -3.76 5.01
N LEU A 19 -9.96 -3.12 3.86
CA LEU A 19 -10.92 -2.03 3.70
C LEU A 19 -12.34 -2.47 4.10
N LYS A 20 -12.78 -3.64 3.63
CA LYS A 20 -14.09 -4.21 3.94
C LYS A 20 -14.29 -4.51 5.43
N ARG A 21 -13.23 -4.83 6.17
CA ARG A 21 -13.32 -5.18 7.60
C ARG A 21 -13.45 -3.97 8.51
N ASN A 22 -12.71 -2.90 8.23
CA ASN A 22 -12.41 -1.90 9.26
C ASN A 22 -12.95 -0.49 8.99
N ALA A 23 -13.80 -0.28 7.97
CA ALA A 23 -14.44 1.01 7.65
C ALA A 23 -13.49 2.22 7.59
N HIS A 24 -12.18 2.00 7.37
CA HIS A 24 -11.23 3.07 7.12
C HIS A 24 -11.44 3.65 5.73
N GLU A 25 -11.05 4.91 5.53
CA GLU A 25 -11.11 5.56 4.22
C GLU A 25 -10.10 4.98 3.23
N GLN A 26 -9.02 4.37 3.73
CA GLN A 26 -7.92 3.87 2.91
C GLN A 26 -7.22 2.68 3.56
N CYS A 27 -6.89 1.68 2.74
CA CYS A 27 -6.05 0.54 3.14
C CYS A 27 -5.00 0.24 2.07
N ALA A 28 -3.90 -0.37 2.46
CA ALA A 28 -2.84 -0.76 1.54
C ALA A 28 -2.21 -2.11 1.91
N ALA A 29 -1.69 -2.80 0.90
CA ALA A 29 -0.86 -3.98 1.05
C ALA A 29 0.44 -3.77 0.28
N LEU A 30 1.56 -4.11 0.92
CA LEU A 30 2.91 -3.87 0.43
C LEU A 30 3.73 -5.16 0.51
N ARG A 31 4.50 -5.48 -0.53
CA ARG A 31 5.43 -6.62 -0.59
C ARG A 31 6.87 -6.12 -0.50
N ASP A 32 7.63 -6.67 0.45
CA ASP A 32 9.07 -6.41 0.59
C ASP A 32 9.92 -7.37 -0.26
N SER A 33 11.23 -7.07 -0.34
CA SER A 33 12.25 -7.87 -1.06
C SER A 33 12.41 -9.31 -0.55
N THR A 34 11.91 -9.62 0.66
CA THR A 34 11.93 -10.97 1.25
C THR A 34 10.65 -11.75 0.96
N GLY A 35 9.71 -11.17 0.20
CA GLY A 35 8.42 -11.77 -0.14
C GLY A 35 7.37 -11.65 0.97
N ARG A 36 7.63 -10.94 2.07
CA ARG A 36 6.63 -10.73 3.13
C ARG A 36 5.64 -9.66 2.70
N THR A 37 4.39 -9.82 3.12
CA THR A 37 3.33 -8.85 2.87
C THR A 37 2.96 -8.12 4.15
N HIS A 38 2.92 -6.79 4.08
CA HIS A 38 2.54 -5.89 5.17
C HIS A 38 1.25 -5.16 4.79
N VAL A 39 0.22 -5.23 5.63
CA VAL A 39 -1.09 -4.63 5.35
C VAL A 39 -1.37 -3.54 6.35
N GLY A 40 -1.59 -2.32 5.87
CA GLY A 40 -1.85 -1.13 6.67
C GLY A 40 -3.21 -0.50 6.38
N SER A 41 -3.76 0.17 7.38
CA SER A 41 -4.93 1.05 7.24
C SER A 41 -4.51 2.48 7.57
N SER A 42 -5.17 3.48 6.98
CA SER A 42 -4.91 4.87 7.30
C SER A 42 -5.20 5.19 8.77
N VAL A 43 -4.39 6.07 9.37
CA VAL A 43 -4.62 6.63 10.70
C VAL A 43 -5.09 8.06 10.54
N ALA A 44 -6.18 8.44 11.18
CA ALA A 44 -6.81 9.77 11.05
C ALA A 44 -7.09 10.39 12.42
N LEU A 45 -6.08 10.45 13.29
CA LEU A 45 -6.15 11.18 14.55
C LEU A 45 -5.85 12.66 14.31
N THR A 46 -6.19 13.53 15.27
CA THR A 46 -5.94 14.97 15.15
C THR A 46 -4.46 15.30 14.89
N SER A 47 -3.54 14.69 15.64
CA SER A 47 -2.10 14.95 15.57
C SER A 47 -1.30 13.91 14.79
N LEU A 48 -1.90 12.75 14.48
CA LEU A 48 -1.24 11.66 13.76
C LEU A 48 -2.13 11.22 12.61
N GLN A 49 -1.75 11.68 11.41
CA GLN A 49 -2.44 11.41 10.16
C GLN A 49 -1.45 10.67 9.27
N LEU A 50 -1.76 9.43 8.93
CA LEU A 50 -0.90 8.57 8.14
C LEU A 50 -1.70 7.93 7.02
N ASP A 51 -1.17 7.97 5.81
CA ASP A 51 -1.65 7.16 4.70
C ASP A 51 -1.42 5.68 4.99
N ALA A 52 -2.30 4.83 4.47
CA ALA A 52 -2.19 3.39 4.59
C ALA A 52 -0.86 2.85 4.03
N LEU A 53 -0.33 3.49 2.97
CA LEU A 53 1.00 3.18 2.43
C LEU A 53 2.12 3.47 3.44
N GLN A 54 2.04 4.57 4.18
CA GLN A 54 3.04 4.90 5.21
C GLN A 54 2.97 3.92 6.37
N VAL A 55 1.77 3.51 6.76
CA VAL A 55 1.56 2.50 7.81
C VAL A 55 2.14 1.14 7.38
N ALA A 56 1.85 0.68 6.16
CA ALA A 56 2.41 -0.56 5.62
C ALA A 56 3.95 -0.50 5.47
N LEU A 57 4.48 0.64 5.01
CA LEU A 57 5.91 0.88 4.89
C LEU A 57 6.62 0.84 6.25
N ALA A 58 6.06 1.50 7.27
CA ALA A 58 6.62 1.48 8.62
C ALA A 58 6.68 0.05 9.20
N MET A 59 5.65 -0.77 8.96
CA MET A 59 5.66 -2.19 9.33
C MET A 59 6.76 -2.97 8.61
N ALA A 60 6.94 -2.75 7.31
CA ALA A 60 7.99 -3.41 6.53
C ALA A 60 9.39 -3.04 7.05
N LEU A 61 9.67 -1.74 7.19
CA LEU A 61 10.97 -1.23 7.63
C LEU A 61 11.29 -1.66 9.07
N SER A 62 10.33 -1.56 9.99
CA SER A 62 10.53 -2.03 11.37
C SER A 62 10.73 -3.55 11.47
N SER A 63 10.21 -4.31 10.50
CA SER A 63 10.45 -5.74 10.36
C SER A 63 11.77 -6.07 9.63
N GLY A 64 12.61 -5.08 9.33
CA GLY A 64 13.92 -5.25 8.70
C GLY A 64 13.91 -5.38 7.18
N ALA A 65 12.84 -4.96 6.49
CA ALA A 65 12.87 -4.85 5.04
C ALA A 65 13.83 -3.74 4.59
N ASP A 66 14.65 -4.02 3.59
CA ASP A 66 15.60 -3.07 2.99
C ASP A 66 15.13 -2.52 1.63
N ALA A 67 14.18 -3.21 0.98
CA ALA A 67 13.61 -2.80 -0.29
C ALA A 67 12.14 -3.20 -0.42
N ILE A 68 11.42 -2.44 -1.26
CA ILE A 68 10.00 -2.62 -1.56
C ILE A 68 9.84 -2.95 -3.03
N GLU A 69 9.18 -4.07 -3.31
CA GLU A 69 8.93 -4.50 -4.69
C GLU A 69 7.65 -3.89 -5.24
N ALA A 70 6.57 -3.95 -4.45
CA ALA A 70 5.23 -3.62 -4.90
C ALA A 70 4.32 -3.15 -3.75
N ALA A 71 3.38 -2.26 -4.06
CA ALA A 71 2.33 -1.83 -3.14
C ALA A 71 1.02 -1.56 -3.89
N VAL A 72 -0.11 -1.87 -3.25
CA VAL A 72 -1.45 -1.54 -3.71
C VAL A 72 -2.18 -0.79 -2.61
N VAL A 73 -2.80 0.33 -2.95
CA VAL A 73 -3.67 1.11 -2.07
C VAL A 73 -5.08 1.16 -2.62
N VAL A 74 -6.08 1.09 -1.74
CA VAL A 74 -7.50 1.02 -2.08
C VAL A 74 -8.31 1.98 -1.22
N GLY A 75 -9.49 2.36 -1.69
CA GLY A 75 -10.37 3.32 -1.02
C GLY A 75 -10.06 4.73 -1.52
N ARG A 76 -9.51 5.58 -0.65
CA ARG A 76 -9.07 6.93 -1.02
C ARG A 76 -7.68 6.93 -1.65
N GLU A 77 -7.50 7.75 -2.68
CA GLU A 77 -6.21 7.94 -3.35
C GLU A 77 -5.15 8.44 -2.34
N PRO A 78 -3.90 7.92 -2.40
CA PRO A 78 -2.87 8.33 -1.46
C PRO A 78 -2.33 9.72 -1.74
N HIS A 79 -1.84 10.38 -0.70
CA HIS A 79 -1.08 11.61 -0.88
C HIS A 79 0.26 11.32 -1.60
N SER A 80 0.72 12.27 -2.42
CA SER A 80 2.00 12.16 -3.14
C SER A 80 3.19 11.90 -2.22
N GLN A 81 3.15 12.41 -1.00
CA GLN A 81 4.17 12.17 0.02
C GLN A 81 4.28 10.69 0.39
N ALA A 82 3.16 9.97 0.49
CA ALA A 82 3.15 8.54 0.82
C ALA A 82 3.80 7.70 -0.31
N VAL A 83 3.53 8.07 -1.57
CA VAL A 83 4.21 7.49 -2.73
C VAL A 83 5.71 7.80 -2.70
N ALA A 84 6.07 9.05 -2.42
CA ALA A 84 7.47 9.47 -2.31
C ALA A 84 8.23 8.69 -1.21
N ASN A 85 7.61 8.42 -0.06
CA ASN A 85 8.22 7.62 1.01
C ASN A 85 8.57 6.19 0.55
N ILE A 86 7.74 5.56 -0.27
CA ILE A 86 8.08 4.24 -0.85
C ILE A 86 9.23 4.38 -1.86
N ARG A 87 9.19 5.42 -2.71
CA ARG A 87 10.22 5.67 -3.74
C ARG A 87 11.59 6.02 -3.16
N GLU A 88 11.62 6.59 -1.96
CA GLU A 88 12.84 6.84 -1.19
C GLU A 88 13.56 5.53 -0.84
N VAL A 89 12.80 4.51 -0.44
CA VAL A 89 13.34 3.17 -0.15
C VAL A 89 13.61 2.38 -1.43
N SER A 90 12.73 2.52 -2.44
CA SER A 90 12.82 1.74 -3.68
C SER A 90 12.27 2.53 -4.85
N THR A 91 13.16 3.18 -5.59
CA THR A 91 12.82 4.06 -6.72
C THR A 91 11.99 3.38 -7.80
N ARG A 92 12.13 2.06 -7.96
CA ARG A 92 11.44 1.26 -8.98
C ARG A 92 10.25 0.44 -8.44
N ALA A 93 9.86 0.60 -7.19
CA ALA A 93 8.72 -0.12 -6.61
C ALA A 93 7.46 0.05 -7.49
N LEU A 94 6.69 -1.01 -7.71
CA LEU A 94 5.44 -0.91 -8.43
C LEU A 94 4.35 -0.44 -7.47
N ILE A 95 3.66 0.65 -7.78
CA ILE A 95 2.63 1.20 -6.90
C ILE A 95 1.34 1.33 -7.71
N TRP A 96 0.24 0.82 -7.18
CA TRP A 96 -1.08 0.95 -7.81
C TRP A 96 -2.10 1.51 -6.84
N PHE A 97 -3.00 2.33 -7.37
CA PHE A 97 -4.24 2.71 -6.72
C PHE A 97 -5.39 1.92 -7.34
N ALA A 98 -6.23 1.33 -6.50
CA ALA A 98 -7.51 0.78 -6.91
C ALA A 98 -8.66 1.66 -6.40
N SER A 99 -9.37 2.26 -7.35
CA SER A 99 -10.56 3.08 -7.09
C SER A 99 -11.74 2.21 -6.66
N THR A 100 -12.73 2.83 -6.04
CA THR A 100 -13.98 2.17 -5.61
C THR A 100 -14.84 1.70 -6.78
N ASP A 101 -14.61 2.23 -7.98
CA ASP A 101 -15.24 1.77 -9.23
C ASP A 101 -14.62 0.49 -9.81
N GLY A 102 -13.57 -0.03 -9.18
CA GLY A 102 -12.86 -1.24 -9.61
C GLY A 102 -11.74 -1.00 -10.62
N SER A 103 -11.50 0.24 -11.05
CA SER A 103 -10.33 0.59 -11.86
C SER A 103 -9.04 0.52 -11.04
N VAL A 104 -7.96 0.12 -11.70
CA VAL A 104 -6.62 0.03 -11.10
C VAL A 104 -5.63 0.80 -11.97
N THR A 105 -4.95 1.78 -11.40
CA THR A 105 -4.00 2.66 -12.10
C THR A 105 -2.64 2.67 -11.41
N PRO A 106 -1.53 2.76 -12.16
CA PRO A 106 -0.21 2.92 -11.58
C PRO A 106 -0.01 4.34 -11.00
N LEU A 107 0.80 4.45 -9.94
CA LEU A 107 1.22 5.69 -9.29
C LEU A 107 2.72 5.99 -9.42
#